data_AF-A0A1B8ZYN0-F1
#
_entry.id   AF-A0A1B8ZYN0-F1
#
_cell.length_a   1.000
_cell.length_b   1.000
_cell.length_c   1.000
_cell.angle_alpha   90.00
_cell.angle_beta   90.00
_cell.angle_gamma   90.00
#
_symmetry.space_group_name_H-M   'P 1'
#
loop_
_entity.id
_entity.type
_entity.pdbx_description
1 polymer ?
#
loop_
_entity_poly.entity_id
_entity_poly.type
_entity_poly.pdbx_seq_one_letter_code
_entity_poly.pdbx_strand_id
1 'polypeptide(L)'
;MGGMFHGGIGLGGGVDNRVKSIQTRSGHRIVFTEDESIIITDKSGNEIHLDTTGSNINITAPETMTLNCKNMNINVGENMTTTVGMNKSDNIGLNNTESVGAMKITSVIGDASTMITGKLTEIIEGDVHSETKKERNEVSEGKIITQSTGTNEQHSGKVVKNNSSEVSNNF
;
A
#
# COMPACT_ATOMS: atom_id res chain seq x y z
N MET A 1 24.19 -29.96 18.93
CA MET A 1 25.56 -29.58 18.53
C MET A 1 25.57 -29.21 17.05
N GLY A 2 25.90 -27.95 16.72
CA GLY A 2 26.19 -27.50 15.36
C GLY A 2 27.71 -27.50 15.11
N GLY A 3 28.13 -27.39 13.85
CA GLY A 3 29.54 -27.34 13.46
C GLY A 3 29.83 -26.15 12.54
N MET A 4 31.08 -25.67 12.59
CA MET A 4 31.62 -24.71 11.60
C MET A 4 32.25 -25.53 10.47
N PHE A 5 31.81 -25.30 9.23
CA PHE A 5 32.30 -26.01 8.05
C PHE A 5 33.13 -25.08 7.16
N HIS A 6 34.26 -25.60 6.69
CA HIS A 6 35.19 -24.96 5.76
C HIS A 6 35.92 -26.06 4.97
N GLY A 7 36.67 -25.73 3.91
CA GLY A 7 37.24 -26.71 2.96
C GLY A 7 38.20 -27.76 3.55
N GLY A 8 38.57 -27.66 4.83
CA GLY A 8 39.35 -28.68 5.55
C GLY A 8 38.53 -29.57 6.50
N ILE A 9 37.25 -29.28 6.75
CA ILE A 9 36.39 -29.98 7.71
C ILE A 9 34.95 -30.10 7.15
N GLY A 10 34.55 -31.34 6.82
CA GLY A 10 33.16 -31.73 6.51
C GLY A 10 32.59 -31.20 5.18
N LEU A 11 31.40 -31.68 4.80
CA LEU A 11 30.77 -31.42 3.49
C LEU A 11 30.27 -29.97 3.27
N GLY A 12 30.34 -29.08 4.28
CA GLY A 12 29.79 -27.72 4.21
C GLY A 12 30.76 -26.61 3.76
N GLY A 13 32.01 -26.96 3.44
CA GLY A 13 33.05 -26.03 2.99
C GLY A 13 33.10 -25.76 1.48
N GLY A 14 32.33 -26.51 0.70
CA GLY A 14 32.37 -26.48 -0.76
C GLY A 14 33.72 -26.93 -1.35
N VAL A 15 33.77 -27.00 -2.69
CA VAL A 15 35.02 -27.18 -3.42
C VAL A 15 35.91 -25.95 -3.20
N ASP A 16 37.21 -26.15 -3.02
CA ASP A 16 38.23 -25.09 -2.83
C ASP A 16 37.96 -24.12 -1.67
N ASN A 17 37.23 -24.54 -0.63
CA ASN A 17 36.92 -23.67 0.53
C ASN A 17 36.11 -22.41 0.17
N ARG A 18 35.39 -22.46 -0.96
CA ARG A 18 34.59 -21.35 -1.51
C ARG A 18 33.28 -21.09 -0.75
N VAL A 19 32.98 -21.90 0.25
CA VAL A 19 31.82 -21.73 1.12
C VAL A 19 32.29 -21.84 2.56
N LYS A 20 31.85 -20.90 3.39
CA LYS A 20 32.04 -20.97 4.84
C LYS A 20 30.67 -20.94 5.47
N SER A 21 30.37 -21.89 6.36
CA SER A 21 29.03 -21.98 6.92
C SER A 21 29.02 -22.45 8.37
N ILE A 22 28.00 -22.00 9.09
CA ILE A 22 27.61 -22.53 10.40
C ILE A 22 26.31 -23.27 10.19
N GLN A 23 26.29 -24.56 10.49
CA GLN A 23 25.10 -25.40 10.29
C GLN A 23 24.77 -26.25 11.51
N THR A 24 23.49 -26.32 11.86
CA THR A 24 22.97 -27.26 12.86
C THR A 24 22.67 -28.62 12.22
N ARG A 25 22.70 -29.70 13.02
CA ARG A 25 22.24 -31.03 12.56
C ARG A 25 20.79 -31.03 12.06
N SER A 26 19.97 -30.12 12.57
CA SER A 26 18.56 -29.96 12.18
C SER A 26 18.36 -29.19 10.86
N GLY A 27 19.42 -28.66 10.25
CA GLY A 27 19.36 -28.06 8.92
C GLY A 27 19.28 -26.52 8.87
N HIS A 28 19.43 -25.81 9.98
CA HIS A 28 19.55 -24.34 9.97
C HIS A 28 20.96 -23.93 9.58
N ARG A 29 21.10 -22.86 8.78
CA ARG A 29 22.39 -22.46 8.21
C ARG A 29 22.57 -20.94 8.20
N ILE A 30 23.82 -20.52 8.41
CA ILE A 30 24.35 -19.23 7.98
C ILE A 30 25.47 -19.55 7.01
N VAL A 31 25.42 -19.01 5.79
CA VAL A 31 26.32 -19.35 4.69
C VAL A 31 26.93 -18.08 4.10
N PHE A 32 28.25 -18.10 3.92
CA PHE A 32 29.04 -17.09 3.21
C PHE A 32 29.64 -17.75 1.97
N THR A 33 29.49 -17.12 0.82
CA THR A 33 29.93 -17.65 -0.48
C THR A 33 30.95 -16.73 -1.14
N GLU A 34 31.79 -17.25 -2.03
CA GLU A 34 32.82 -16.44 -2.74
C GLU A 34 32.25 -15.51 -3.82
N ASP A 35 30.99 -15.67 -4.23
CA ASP A 35 30.23 -14.64 -4.97
C ASP A 35 29.67 -13.53 -4.06
N GLU A 36 30.22 -13.45 -2.83
CA GLU A 36 30.01 -12.42 -1.82
C GLU A 36 28.59 -12.37 -1.21
N SER A 37 27.78 -13.41 -1.38
CA SER A 37 26.43 -13.48 -0.80
C SER A 37 26.42 -14.01 0.64
N ILE A 38 25.43 -13.58 1.42
CA ILE A 38 25.16 -14.06 2.78
C ILE A 38 23.75 -14.62 2.84
N ILE A 39 23.61 -15.87 3.28
CA ILE A 39 22.32 -16.56 3.38
C ILE A 39 22.10 -17.02 4.81
N ILE A 40 20.97 -16.66 5.39
CA ILE A 40 20.47 -17.18 6.67
C ILE A 40 19.20 -17.94 6.39
N THR A 41 19.19 -19.24 6.68
CA THR A 41 18.06 -20.11 6.35
C THR A 41 17.75 -21.11 7.46
N ASP A 42 16.48 -21.45 7.59
CA ASP A 42 16.00 -22.53 8.44
C ASP A 42 15.50 -23.72 7.59
N LYS A 43 15.31 -24.87 8.23
CA LYS A 43 14.79 -26.07 7.53
C LYS A 43 13.36 -25.92 6.99
N SER A 44 12.65 -24.87 7.38
CA SER A 44 11.23 -24.66 7.11
C SER A 44 11.00 -23.71 5.93
N GLY A 45 12.06 -23.15 5.35
CA GLY A 45 12.00 -22.26 4.19
C GLY A 45 11.97 -20.77 4.54
N ASN A 46 12.24 -20.39 5.78
CA ASN A 46 12.52 -19.01 6.13
C ASN A 46 13.92 -18.65 5.61
N GLU A 47 14.05 -17.50 4.95
CA GLU A 47 15.32 -17.08 4.34
C GLU A 47 15.52 -15.57 4.42
N ILE A 48 16.76 -15.17 4.73
CA ILE A 48 17.31 -13.85 4.46
C ILE A 48 18.50 -14.04 3.54
N HIS A 49 18.45 -13.44 2.35
CA HIS A 49 19.50 -13.54 1.34
C HIS A 49 19.97 -12.14 0.96
N LEU A 50 21.25 -11.84 1.24
CA LEU A 50 21.95 -10.64 0.78
C LEU A 50 22.76 -11.05 -0.45
N ASP A 51 22.31 -10.61 -1.62
CA ASP A 51 22.91 -10.90 -2.92
C ASP A 51 23.79 -9.70 -3.33
N THR A 52 25.11 -9.87 -3.25
CA THR A 52 26.07 -8.81 -3.57
C THR A 52 26.17 -8.57 -5.07
N THR A 53 26.06 -9.61 -5.89
CA THR A 53 26.18 -9.49 -7.36
C THR A 53 25.02 -8.67 -7.93
N GLY A 54 23.80 -8.95 -7.48
CA GLY A 54 22.60 -8.19 -7.85
C GLY A 54 22.38 -6.92 -7.01
N SER A 55 23.11 -6.74 -5.91
CA SER A 55 22.87 -5.70 -4.90
C SER A 55 21.44 -5.74 -4.31
N ASN A 56 20.91 -6.96 -4.09
CA ASN A 56 19.55 -7.20 -3.64
C ASN A 56 19.51 -7.78 -2.22
N ILE A 57 18.37 -7.59 -1.55
CA ILE A 57 18.03 -8.31 -0.33
C ILE A 57 16.66 -8.94 -0.49
N ASN A 58 16.59 -10.25 -0.26
CA ASN A 58 15.34 -11.00 -0.27
C ASN A 58 15.08 -11.55 1.13
N ILE A 59 13.87 -11.31 1.65
CA ILE A 59 13.41 -11.84 2.93
C ILE A 59 12.13 -12.62 2.69
N THR A 60 12.15 -13.91 2.99
CA THR A 60 11.05 -14.84 2.71
C THR A 60 10.61 -15.54 3.99
N ALA A 61 9.29 -15.60 4.20
CA ALA A 61 8.66 -16.40 5.25
C ALA A 61 7.42 -17.10 4.65
N PRO A 62 7.24 -18.43 4.85
CA PRO A 62 6.09 -19.16 4.30
C PRO A 62 4.73 -18.78 4.91
N GLU A 63 4.69 -18.17 6.10
CA GLU A 63 3.44 -17.93 6.84
C GLU A 63 3.27 -16.47 7.26
N THR A 64 4.15 -15.92 8.11
CA THR A 64 3.98 -14.55 8.66
C THR A 64 5.31 -13.85 8.87
N MET A 65 5.37 -12.57 8.51
CA MET A 65 6.46 -11.65 8.81
C MET A 65 5.92 -10.45 9.59
N THR A 66 6.54 -10.13 10.73
CA THR A 66 6.10 -9.02 11.61
C THR A 66 7.27 -8.06 11.88
N LEU A 67 7.04 -6.76 11.67
CA LEU A 67 8.03 -5.70 11.90
C LEU A 67 7.52 -4.76 13.00
N ASN A 68 8.10 -4.84 14.21
CA ASN A 68 7.72 -4.00 15.35
C ASN A 68 8.81 -2.97 15.62
N CYS A 69 8.45 -1.68 15.71
CA CYS A 69 9.39 -0.61 16.00
C CYS A 69 8.68 0.64 16.53
N LYS A 70 9.45 1.57 17.12
CA LYS A 70 8.94 2.89 17.52
C LYS A 70 8.77 3.83 16.32
N ASN A 71 9.71 3.77 15.37
CA ASN A 71 9.72 4.54 14.14
C ASN A 71 10.16 3.64 12.98
N MET A 72 9.48 3.74 11.83
CA MET A 72 9.85 3.05 10.58
C MET A 72 9.96 4.09 9.46
N ASN A 73 11.02 4.01 8.66
CA ASN A 73 11.16 4.80 7.43
C ASN A 73 11.35 3.84 6.26
N ILE A 74 10.62 4.06 5.17
CA ILE A 74 10.77 3.30 3.92
C ILE A 74 10.98 4.32 2.81
N ASN A 75 12.22 4.42 2.32
CA ASN A 75 12.61 5.34 1.26
C ASN A 75 12.94 4.53 -0.01
N VAL A 76 12.24 4.79 -1.10
CA VAL A 76 12.41 4.07 -2.38
C VAL A 76 12.68 5.09 -3.47
N GLY A 77 13.80 4.96 -4.18
CA GLY A 77 14.23 5.94 -5.20
C GLY A 77 13.51 5.82 -6.54
N GLU A 78 13.01 4.62 -6.86
CA GLU A 78 12.31 4.33 -8.10
C GLU A 78 10.89 3.86 -7.82
N ASN A 79 10.68 2.54 -7.75
CA ASN A 79 9.34 1.94 -7.75
C ASN A 79 9.08 1.15 -6.46
N MET A 80 7.92 1.37 -5.85
CA MET A 80 7.38 0.52 -4.77
C MET A 80 6.13 -0.20 -5.28
N THR A 81 6.11 -1.53 -5.18
CA THR A 81 4.92 -2.35 -5.49
C THR A 81 4.46 -3.08 -4.24
N THR A 82 3.16 -3.01 -3.93
CA THR A 82 2.54 -3.78 -2.85
C THR A 82 1.40 -4.61 -3.42
N THR A 83 1.44 -5.93 -3.21
CA THR A 83 0.40 -6.86 -3.65
C THR A 83 -0.11 -7.63 -2.45
N VAL A 84 -1.43 -7.63 -2.27
CA VAL A 84 -2.12 -8.31 -1.16
C VAL A 84 -3.21 -9.20 -1.76
N GLY A 85 -3.19 -10.50 -1.45
CA GLY A 85 -4.12 -11.46 -2.03
C GLY A 85 -5.52 -11.45 -1.43
N MET A 86 -5.66 -10.97 -0.19
CA MET A 86 -6.94 -10.90 0.53
C MET A 86 -7.20 -9.47 1.01
N ASN A 87 -6.90 -9.15 2.27
CA ASN A 87 -7.28 -7.89 2.90
C ASN A 87 -6.07 -7.04 3.27
N LYS A 88 -6.16 -5.72 3.01
CA LYS A 88 -5.26 -4.69 3.55
C LYS A 88 -6.04 -3.79 4.51
N SER A 89 -5.46 -3.50 5.66
CA SER A 89 -6.02 -2.57 6.66
C SER A 89 -4.93 -1.63 7.16
N ASP A 90 -5.20 -0.34 7.11
CA ASP A 90 -4.31 0.71 7.62
C ASP A 90 -5.00 1.41 8.79
N ASN A 91 -4.39 1.36 9.98
CA ASN A 91 -4.88 2.04 11.17
C ASN A 91 -3.89 3.15 11.56
N ILE A 92 -4.28 4.40 11.34
CA ILE A 92 -3.43 5.59 11.53
C ILE A 92 -4.05 6.44 12.62
N GLY A 93 -3.33 6.63 13.74
CA GLY A 93 -3.90 7.27 14.94
C GLY A 93 -4.10 8.79 14.85
N LEU A 94 -3.40 9.48 13.95
CA LEU A 94 -3.46 10.95 13.81
C LEU A 94 -3.60 11.39 12.35
N ASN A 95 -2.50 11.42 11.60
CA ASN A 95 -2.47 12.01 10.27
C ASN A 95 -1.99 11.00 9.23
N ASN A 96 -2.72 10.91 8.12
CA ASN A 96 -2.26 10.29 6.88
C ASN A 96 -2.03 11.39 5.85
N THR A 97 -0.84 11.47 5.26
CA THR A 97 -0.51 12.48 4.24
C THR A 97 -0.02 11.77 2.99
N GLU A 98 -0.70 12.02 1.88
CA GLU A 98 -0.41 11.42 0.59
C GLU A 98 -0.32 12.53 -0.47
N SER A 99 0.76 12.54 -1.23
CA SER A 99 0.97 13.48 -2.33
C SER A 99 1.37 12.68 -3.57
N VAL A 100 0.67 12.93 -4.68
CA VAL A 100 0.87 12.23 -5.95
C VAL A 100 1.11 13.28 -7.03
N GLY A 101 2.28 13.24 -7.67
CA GLY A 101 2.69 14.28 -8.61
C GLY A 101 2.02 14.25 -9.99
N ALA A 102 1.41 13.13 -10.37
CA ALA A 102 0.80 12.96 -11.70
C ALA A 102 -0.62 12.40 -11.62
N MET A 103 -0.78 11.12 -11.31
CA MET A 103 -2.08 10.45 -11.37
C MET A 103 -2.28 9.49 -10.20
N LYS A 104 -3.47 9.57 -9.59
CA LYS A 104 -3.96 8.60 -8.61
C LYS A 104 -5.20 7.92 -9.17
N ILE A 105 -5.18 6.59 -9.23
CA ILE A 105 -6.33 5.77 -9.67
C ILE A 105 -6.83 4.96 -8.48
N THR A 106 -8.12 5.05 -8.20
CA THR A 106 -8.81 4.22 -7.21
C THR A 106 -9.96 3.50 -7.88
N SER A 107 -9.91 2.17 -7.95
CA SER A 107 -10.98 1.35 -8.52
C SER A 107 -11.56 0.45 -7.43
N VAL A 108 -12.87 0.57 -7.21
CA VAL A 108 -13.61 -0.23 -6.22
C VAL A 108 -14.76 -0.93 -6.94
N ILE A 109 -14.76 -2.27 -6.91
CA ILE A 109 -15.80 -3.09 -7.56
C ILE A 109 -17.04 -3.24 -6.66
N GLY A 110 -16.81 -3.29 -5.35
CA GLY A 110 -17.87 -3.32 -4.33
C GLY A 110 -18.22 -1.91 -3.86
N ASP A 111 -18.52 -1.79 -2.57
CA ASP A 111 -18.90 -0.52 -1.97
C ASP A 111 -17.69 0.31 -1.55
N ALA A 112 -17.76 1.61 -1.80
CA ALA A 112 -16.84 2.61 -1.24
C ALA A 112 -17.60 3.48 -0.24
N SER A 113 -17.03 3.66 0.95
CA SER A 113 -17.58 4.53 1.98
C SER A 113 -16.52 5.53 2.43
N THR A 114 -16.90 6.79 2.57
CA THR A 114 -16.05 7.87 3.09
C THR A 114 -16.85 8.62 4.13
N MET A 115 -16.40 8.57 5.38
CA MET A 115 -17.04 9.25 6.50
C MET A 115 -16.11 10.34 7.02
N ILE A 116 -16.60 11.58 6.99
CA ILE A 116 -15.83 12.75 7.38
C ILE A 116 -16.63 13.48 8.45
N THR A 117 -16.18 13.37 9.70
CA THR A 117 -16.79 14.09 10.83
C THR A 117 -16.37 15.57 10.84
N GLY A 118 -15.17 15.85 10.33
CA GLY A 118 -14.65 17.21 10.18
C GLY A 118 -15.09 17.88 8.88
N LYS A 119 -14.21 18.73 8.35
CA LYS A 119 -14.43 19.43 7.09
C LYS A 119 -13.87 18.63 5.91
N LEU A 120 -14.67 18.45 4.85
CA LEU A 120 -14.17 18.11 3.52
C LEU A 120 -13.87 19.41 2.75
N THR A 121 -12.70 19.49 2.11
CA THR A 121 -12.38 20.54 1.14
C THR A 121 -11.91 19.85 -0.14
N GLU A 122 -12.58 20.15 -1.23
CA GLU A 122 -12.27 19.61 -2.55
C GLU A 122 -12.05 20.78 -3.51
N ILE A 123 -10.89 20.82 -4.15
CA ILE A 123 -10.53 21.86 -5.12
C ILE A 123 -10.11 21.13 -6.38
N ILE A 124 -10.83 21.38 -7.47
CA ILE A 124 -10.59 20.74 -8.76
C ILE A 124 -10.36 21.85 -9.78
N GLU A 125 -9.16 21.88 -10.36
CA GLU A 125 -8.83 22.82 -11.44
C GLU A 125 -9.40 22.36 -12.79
N GLY A 126 -9.52 21.04 -12.97
CA GLY A 126 -10.14 20.42 -14.15
C GLY A 126 -11.62 20.11 -13.94
N ASP A 127 -12.10 19.12 -14.69
CA ASP A 127 -13.50 18.73 -14.69
C ASP A 127 -13.83 17.75 -13.54
N VAL A 128 -15.05 17.89 -13.01
CA VAL A 128 -15.68 16.86 -12.17
C VAL A 128 -16.78 16.19 -12.98
N HIS A 129 -16.69 14.87 -13.13
CA HIS A 129 -17.76 14.05 -13.69
C HIS A 129 -18.28 13.09 -12.62
N SER A 130 -19.57 13.17 -12.32
CA SER A 130 -20.23 12.32 -11.32
C SER A 130 -21.48 11.70 -11.93
N GLU A 131 -21.48 10.38 -12.10
CA GLU A 131 -22.61 9.62 -12.60
C GLU A 131 -23.14 8.68 -11.51
N THR A 132 -24.46 8.63 -11.35
CA THR A 132 -25.12 7.70 -10.43
C THR A 132 -26.27 7.04 -11.18
N LYS A 133 -26.21 5.71 -11.33
CA LYS A 133 -27.23 4.94 -12.08
C LYS A 133 -28.55 4.77 -11.32
N LYS A 134 -28.53 5.01 -10.01
CA LYS A 134 -29.68 4.92 -9.12
C LYS A 134 -29.87 6.28 -8.44
N GLU A 135 -30.37 6.27 -7.21
CA GLU A 135 -30.61 7.46 -6.42
C GLU A 135 -29.32 8.17 -6.03
N ARG A 136 -29.33 9.51 -6.11
CA ARG A 136 -28.32 10.41 -5.55
C ARG A 136 -29.03 11.33 -4.57
N ASN A 137 -28.59 11.31 -3.31
CA ASN A 137 -29.10 12.19 -2.27
C ASN A 137 -28.02 13.17 -1.84
N GLU A 138 -28.36 14.45 -1.84
CA GLU A 138 -27.50 15.53 -1.35
C GLU A 138 -28.33 16.35 -0.36
N VAL A 139 -27.89 16.38 0.89
CA VAL A 139 -28.62 17.00 2.00
C VAL A 139 -27.65 17.86 2.80
N SER A 140 -28.05 19.08 3.09
CA SER A 140 -27.34 20.00 3.97
C SER A 140 -28.34 20.66 4.90
N GLU A 141 -28.05 20.67 6.20
CA GLU A 141 -28.82 21.45 7.17
C GLU A 141 -28.56 22.96 6.99
N GLY A 142 -27.37 23.30 6.52
CA GLY A 142 -26.95 24.67 6.23
C GLY A 142 -27.14 25.06 4.77
N LYS A 143 -26.52 26.18 4.40
CA LYS A 143 -26.58 26.76 3.05
C LYS A 143 -25.88 25.86 2.02
N ILE A 144 -26.57 25.56 0.93
CA ILE A 144 -25.97 25.06 -0.31
C ILE A 144 -25.78 26.24 -1.27
N ILE A 145 -24.61 26.34 -1.90
CA ILE A 145 -24.33 27.32 -2.95
C ILE A 145 -23.91 26.57 -4.21
N THR A 146 -24.65 26.77 -5.29
CA THR A 146 -24.27 26.32 -6.63
C THR A 146 -24.18 27.54 -7.52
N GLN A 147 -23.04 27.75 -8.14
CA GLN A 147 -22.80 28.88 -9.03
C GLN A 147 -22.08 28.38 -10.29
N SER A 148 -22.55 28.85 -11.44
CA SER A 148 -21.90 28.67 -12.74
C SER A 148 -21.76 30.04 -13.39
N THR A 149 -20.62 30.30 -14.02
CA THR A 149 -20.42 31.49 -14.87
C THR A 149 -20.92 31.26 -16.30
N GLY A 150 -21.05 29.99 -16.71
CA GLY A 150 -21.66 29.58 -17.96
C GLY A 150 -23.11 29.14 -17.74
N THR A 151 -23.50 28.05 -18.40
CA THR A 151 -24.84 27.47 -18.24
C THR A 151 -24.92 26.61 -16.96
N ASN A 152 -26.07 26.67 -16.29
CA ASN A 152 -26.46 25.73 -15.25
C ASN A 152 -27.80 25.11 -15.65
N GLU A 153 -27.83 23.80 -15.90
CA GLU A 153 -29.02 23.11 -16.39
C GLU A 153 -29.48 22.01 -15.43
N GLN A 154 -30.79 21.88 -15.27
CA GLN A 154 -31.42 20.79 -14.55
C GLN A 154 -32.48 20.16 -15.44
N HIS A 155 -32.26 18.90 -15.82
CA HIS A 155 -33.17 18.14 -16.68
C HIS A 155 -33.77 16.99 -15.89
N SER A 156 -35.09 16.82 -15.96
CA SER A 156 -35.80 15.70 -15.33
C SER A 156 -36.82 15.13 -16.30
N GLY A 157 -36.81 13.81 -16.48
CA GLY A 157 -37.84 13.10 -17.25
C GLY A 157 -39.19 12.99 -16.53
N LYS A 158 -39.28 13.47 -15.28
CA LYS A 158 -40.51 13.46 -14.49
C LYS A 158 -40.78 14.84 -13.89
N VAL A 159 -40.47 15.03 -12.61
CA VAL A 159 -40.81 16.24 -11.86
C VAL A 159 -39.54 16.86 -11.30
N VAL A 160 -39.42 18.17 -11.40
CA VAL A 160 -38.49 19.00 -10.61
C VAL A 160 -39.33 19.71 -9.54
N LYS A 161 -38.92 19.64 -8.27
CA LYS A 161 -39.56 20.37 -7.18
C LYS A 161 -38.54 21.33 -6.57
N ASN A 162 -38.84 22.62 -6.62
CA ASN A 162 -38.11 23.65 -5.89
C ASN A 162 -39.10 24.33 -4.94
N ASN A 163 -39.09 23.88 -3.68
CA ASN A 163 -40.06 24.32 -2.67
C ASN A 163 -39.34 25.17 -1.63
N SER A 164 -39.95 26.30 -1.26
CA SER A 164 -39.48 27.18 -0.20
C SER A 164 -40.66 27.61 0.66
N SER A 165 -40.46 27.69 1.98
CA SER A 165 -41.44 28.29 2.90
C SER A 165 -41.49 29.82 2.77
N GLU A 166 -40.49 30.41 2.12
CA GLU A 166 -40.36 31.85 1.86
C GLU A 166 -40.33 32.15 0.35
N VAL A 167 -40.42 33.44 -0.02
CA VAL A 167 -40.42 33.87 -1.42
C VAL A 167 -39.10 33.49 -2.11
N SER A 168 -39.22 32.78 -3.23
CA SER A 168 -38.08 32.46 -4.10
C SER A 168 -37.82 33.62 -5.06
N ASN A 169 -36.56 34.05 -5.17
CA ASN A 169 -36.14 35.07 -6.13
C ASN A 169 -35.59 34.39 -7.39
N ASN A 170 -36.41 34.32 -8.44
CA ASN A 170 -35.97 33.93 -9.77
C ASN A 170 -36.01 35.19 -10.65
N PHE A 171 -34.86 35.59 -11.20
CA PHE A 171 -34.72 36.71 -12.13
C PHE A 171 -34.30 36.21 -13.51
#